data_AF-A0A3C1SC34-F1
#
_entry.id   AF-A0A3C1SC34-F1
#
_cell.length_a   1.000
_cell.length_b   1.000
_cell.length_c   1.000
_cell.angle_alpha   90.00
_cell.angle_beta   90.00
_cell.angle_gamma   90.00
#
_symmetry.space_group_name_H-M   'P 1'
#
loop_
_entity.id
_entity.type
_entity.pdbx_description
1 polymer ?
#
loop_
_entity_poly.entity_id
_entity_poly.type
_entity_poly.pdbx_seq_one_letter_code
_entity_poly.pdbx_strand_id
1 'polypeptide(L)'
;MFVYNCGKEEIAAHVNNKLIKYRLSELIDKNGRYLGFDLCAESLKPKGGWTEYWWPKAGSTSPERKISYILKVPGQPYQAGAGIYNPGMTLEKLNGLIK
;
A
#
# COMPACT_ATOMS: atom_id res chain seq x y z
N MET A 1 5.18 -4.06 6.65
CA MET A 1 3.72 -4.14 6.87
C MET A 1 3.24 -2.76 7.26
N PHE A 2 2.02 -2.41 6.85
CA PHE A 2 1.36 -1.15 7.16
C PHE A 2 -0.14 -1.41 7.33
N VAL A 3 -0.82 -0.52 8.04
CA VAL A 3 -2.27 -0.58 8.23
C VAL A 3 -2.84 0.78 7.90
N TYR A 4 -3.83 0.82 7.02
CA TYR A 4 -4.56 2.04 6.67
C TYR A 4 -5.93 2.03 7.35
N ASN A 5 -6.49 3.22 7.52
CA ASN A 5 -7.91 3.43 7.72
C ASN A 5 -8.42 4.28 6.55
N CYS A 6 -8.81 3.62 5.46
CA CYS A 6 -9.23 4.29 4.23
C CYS A 6 -10.44 5.22 4.44
N GLY A 7 -11.34 4.90 5.38
CA GLY A 7 -12.50 5.76 5.67
C GLY A 7 -12.15 7.08 6.36
N LYS A 8 -10.98 7.14 7.01
CA LYS A 8 -10.41 8.37 7.59
C LYS A 8 -9.28 8.96 6.76
N GLU A 9 -8.97 8.34 5.62
CA GLU A 9 -7.84 8.71 4.77
C GLU A 9 -6.51 8.85 5.53
N GLU A 10 -6.23 7.93 6.45
CA GLU A 10 -5.00 7.97 7.27
C GLU A 10 -4.26 6.63 7.34
N ILE A 11 -2.98 6.70 7.66
CA ILE A 11 -2.17 5.54 8.02
C ILE A 11 -2.36 5.24 9.52
N ALA A 12 -2.94 4.08 9.84
CA ALA A 12 -3.16 3.64 11.21
C ALA A 12 -1.90 3.02 11.85
N ALA A 13 -1.05 2.35 11.07
CA ALA A 13 0.22 1.80 11.55
C ALA A 13 1.27 1.73 10.44
N HIS A 14 2.53 2.06 10.77
CA HIS A 14 3.67 1.97 9.85
C HIS A 14 4.99 1.89 10.62
N VAL A 15 6.01 1.21 10.05
CA VAL A 15 7.35 1.04 10.68
C VAL A 15 8.07 2.37 10.93
N ASN A 16 7.90 3.32 10.02
CA ASN A 16 8.25 4.71 10.25
C ASN A 16 7.11 5.39 11.03
N ASN A 17 7.31 5.56 12.33
CA ASN A 17 6.30 6.13 13.24
C ASN A 17 5.87 7.55 12.86
N LYS A 18 6.70 8.30 12.12
CA LYS A 18 6.33 9.65 11.62
C LYS A 18 5.16 9.62 10.64
N LEU A 19 4.86 8.46 10.06
CA LEU A 19 3.78 8.29 9.09
C LEU A 19 2.45 7.92 9.75
N ILE A 20 2.41 7.60 11.04
CA ILE A 20 1.15 7.29 11.71
C ILE A 20 0.28 8.57 11.76
N LYS A 21 -1.00 8.46 11.37
CA LYS A 21 -1.97 9.55 11.12
C LYS A 21 -1.65 10.47 9.92
N TYR A 22 -0.64 10.13 9.13
CA TYR A 22 -0.35 10.87 7.89
C TYR A 22 -1.49 10.68 6.89
N ARG A 23 -1.85 11.74 6.16
CA ARG A 23 -2.97 11.73 5.21
C ARG A 23 -2.62 10.93 3.97
N LEU A 24 -3.54 10.09 3.52
CA LEU A 24 -3.35 9.28 2.30
C LEU A 24 -3.26 10.14 1.03
N SER A 25 -3.91 11.31 1.01
CA SER A 25 -3.83 12.28 -0.09
C SER A 25 -2.44 12.88 -0.28
N GLU A 26 -1.61 12.87 0.76
CA GLU A 26 -0.23 13.36 0.72
C GLU A 26 0.77 12.25 0.35
N LEU A 27 0.32 10.99 0.25
CA LEU A 27 1.17 9.89 -0.19
C LEU A 27 1.22 9.83 -1.72
N ILE A 28 2.05 10.69 -2.28
CA ILE A 28 2.32 10.75 -3.71
C ILE A 28 3.71 10.14 -3.96
N ASP A 29 3.77 9.13 -4.82
CA ASP A 29 5.05 8.53 -5.19
C ASP A 29 5.82 9.41 -6.18
N LYS A 30 7.07 9.04 -6.47
CA LYS A 30 7.94 9.85 -7.36
C LYS A 30 7.40 10.02 -8.79
N ASN A 31 6.45 9.18 -9.20
CA ASN A 31 5.84 9.20 -10.53
C ASN A 31 4.48 9.93 -10.52
N GLY A 32 4.09 10.56 -9.41
CA GLY A 32 2.84 11.30 -9.28
C GLY A 32 1.61 10.44 -8.94
N ARG A 33 1.80 9.17 -8.55
CA ARG A 33 0.68 8.29 -8.17
C ARG A 33 0.27 8.51 -6.72
N TYR A 34 -1.03 8.63 -6.48
CA TYR A 34 -1.61 8.69 -5.14
C TYR A 34 -1.66 7.28 -4.51
N LEU A 35 -0.50 6.79 -4.07
CA LEU A 35 -0.35 5.41 -3.60
C LEU A 35 -1.31 5.06 -2.44
N GLY A 36 -1.66 6.05 -1.60
CA GLY A 36 -2.61 5.86 -0.50
C GLY A 36 -3.99 5.47 -1.02
N PHE A 37 -4.48 6.15 -2.05
CA PHE A 37 -5.77 5.89 -2.68
C PHE A 37 -5.74 4.65 -3.58
N ASP A 38 -4.66 4.42 -4.32
CA ASP A 38 -4.46 3.19 -5.10
C ASP A 38 -4.60 1.94 -4.20
N LEU A 39 -3.94 1.96 -3.04
CA LEU A 39 -4.05 0.88 -2.05
C LEU A 39 -5.47 0.74 -1.50
N CYS A 40 -6.14 1.85 -1.17
CA CYS A 40 -7.52 1.79 -0.71
C CYS A 40 -8.47 1.20 -1.76
N ALA A 41 -8.32 1.57 -3.03
CA ALA A 41 -9.11 1.01 -4.13
C ALA A 41 -8.90 -0.51 -4.28
N GLU A 42 -7.65 -0.99 -4.23
CA GLU A 42 -7.35 -2.43 -4.27
C GLU A 42 -7.95 -3.19 -3.08
N SER A 43 -8.00 -2.56 -1.90
CA SER A 43 -8.57 -3.19 -0.70
C SER A 43 -10.09 -3.42 -0.78
N LEU A 44 -10.80 -2.73 -1.68
CA LEU A 44 -12.24 -2.89 -1.89
C LEU A 44 -12.59 -4.16 -2.67
N LYS A 45 -11.62 -4.79 -3.33
CA LYS A 45 -11.83 -6.06 -4.02
C LYS A 45 -12.11 -7.16 -2.99
N PRO A 46 -12.96 -8.16 -3.29
CA PRO A 46 -13.37 -9.19 -2.32
C PRO A 46 -12.21 -9.94 -1.66
N LYS A 47 -11.09 -10.06 -2.39
CA LYS A 47 -9.88 -10.74 -1.96
C LYS A 47 -8.69 -9.80 -1.97
N GLY A 48 -8.91 -8.51 -1.74
CA GLY A 48 -7.87 -7.49 -1.81
C GLY A 48 -7.23 -7.43 -3.20
N GLY A 49 -6.07 -6.79 -3.27
CA GLY A 49 -5.39 -6.64 -4.54
C GLY A 49 -3.97 -6.13 -4.42
N TRP A 50 -3.27 -6.21 -5.54
CA TRP A 50 -1.87 -5.77 -5.67
C TRP A 50 -1.80 -4.38 -6.30
N THR A 51 -0.92 -3.54 -5.77
CA THR A 51 -0.55 -2.27 -6.39
C THR A 51 0.97 -2.10 -6.41
N GLU A 52 1.46 -1.30 -7.36
CA GLU A 52 2.85 -0.94 -7.50
C GLU A 52 3.05 0.56 -7.28
N TYR A 53 4.16 0.92 -6.64
CA TYR A 53 4.55 2.30 -6.36
C TYR A 53 6.03 2.37 -6.02
N TRP A 54 6.58 3.58 -5.94
CA TRP A 54 7.98 3.79 -5.56
C TRP A 54 8.07 4.29 -4.11
N TRP A 55 8.83 3.57 -3.31
CA TRP A 55 8.95 3.85 -1.87
C TRP A 55 10.39 3.60 -1.40
N PRO A 56 10.93 4.39 -0.46
CA PRO A 56 12.25 4.10 0.10
C PRO A 56 12.21 2.84 0.98
N LYS A 57 13.31 2.09 1.02
CA LYS A 57 13.54 1.06 2.06
C LYS A 57 13.75 1.74 3.42
N ALA A 58 13.51 1.00 4.51
CA ALA A 58 13.85 1.50 5.84
C ALA A 58 15.36 1.81 5.91
N GLY A 59 15.71 3.01 6.38
CA GLY A 59 17.09 3.49 6.42
C GLY A 59 17.63 4.08 5.10
N SER A 60 16.85 4.08 4.02
CA SER A 60 17.20 4.71 2.74
C SER A 60 16.29 5.91 2.45
N THR A 61 16.76 6.83 1.62
CA THR A 61 15.97 7.94 1.06
C THR A 61 15.63 7.73 -0.42
N SER A 62 16.34 6.82 -1.11
CA SER A 62 16.14 6.58 -2.53
C SER A 62 14.91 5.69 -2.76
N PRO A 63 13.89 6.12 -3.52
CA PRO A 63 12.70 5.31 -3.77
C PRO A 63 12.98 4.17 -4.75
N GLU A 64 12.67 2.95 -4.33
CA GLU A 64 12.76 1.73 -5.14
C GLU A 64 11.36 1.22 -5.49
N ARG A 65 11.25 0.47 -6.59
CA ARG A 65 9.98 -0.16 -7.00
C ARG A 65 9.53 -1.13 -5.91
N LYS A 66 8.31 -0.92 -5.42
CA LYS A 66 7.64 -1.76 -4.43
C LYS A 66 6.29 -2.20 -4.96
N ILE A 67 5.96 -3.45 -4.66
CA ILE A 67 4.65 -4.04 -4.91
C ILE A 67 4.07 -4.48 -3.57
N SER A 68 2.82 -4.09 -3.31
CA SER A 68 2.14 -4.41 -2.06
C SER A 68 0.78 -5.02 -2.33
N TYR A 69 0.44 -6.03 -1.56
CA TYR A 69 -0.90 -6.56 -1.46
C TYR A 69 -1.58 -5.95 -0.24
N ILE A 70 -2.86 -5.60 -0.40
CA ILE A 70 -3.67 -5.00 0.67
C ILE A 70 -5.05 -5.65 0.69
N LEU A 71 -5.54 -5.92 1.90
CA LEU A 71 -6.83 -6.56 2.13
C LEU A 71 -7.60 -5.84 3.23
N LYS A 72 -8.90 -5.66 3.01
CA LYS A 72 -9.84 -5.18 4.03
C LYS A 72 -9.99 -6.23 5.15
N VAL A 73 -9.84 -5.81 6.40
CA VAL A 73 -10.10 -6.68 7.56
C VAL A 73 -11.63 -6.75 7.78
N PRO A 74 -12.26 -7.93 7.75
CA PRO A 74 -13.71 -8.06 7.96
C PRO A 74 -14.15 -7.49 9.31
N GLY A 75 -15.24 -6.71 9.30
CA GLY A 75 -15.80 -6.10 10.52
C GLY A 75 -14.98 -4.97 11.15
N GLN A 76 -13.89 -4.54 10.52
CA GLN A 76 -13.00 -3.48 11.04
C GLN A 76 -12.91 -2.31 10.07
N PRO A 77 -12.57 -1.08 10.51
CA PRO A 77 -12.33 0.04 9.60
C PRO A 77 -11.00 -0.11 8.83
N TYR A 78 -10.14 -1.04 9.24
CA TYR A 78 -8.76 -1.14 8.78
C TYR A 78 -8.54 -1.97 7.51
N GLN A 79 -7.47 -1.64 6.81
CA GLN A 79 -6.90 -2.38 5.69
C GLN A 79 -5.45 -2.75 6.06
N ALA A 80 -5.12 -4.04 5.99
CA ALA A 80 -3.77 -4.51 6.27
C ALA A 80 -3.02 -4.74 4.96
N GLY A 81 -1.82 -4.15 4.85
CA GLY A 81 -0.98 -4.23 3.67
C GLY A 81 0.43 -4.72 3.96
N ALA A 82 0.96 -5.54 3.06
CA ALA A 82 2.33 -6.00 3.06
C ALA A 82 2.91 -5.92 1.66
N GLY A 83 4.21 -5.67 1.55
CA GLY A 83 4.84 -5.49 0.27
C GLY A 83 6.32 -5.73 0.29
N ILE A 84 6.85 -5.91 -0.91
CA ILE A 84 8.22 -6.31 -1.20
C ILE A 84 8.81 -5.40 -2.28
N TYR A 85 10.10 -5.13 -2.15
CA TYR A 85 10.86 -4.42 -3.18
C TYR A 85 11.26 -5.43 -4.24
N ASN A 86 10.76 -5.27 -5.45
CA ASN A 86 11.01 -6.20 -6.53
C ASN A 86 10.97 -5.49 -7.89
N PRO A 87 12.03 -5.56 -8.71
CA PRO A 87 12.06 -4.88 -10.01
C PRO A 87 11.32 -5.64 -11.12
N GLY A 88 11.12 -6.96 -11.01
CA GLY A 88 10.71 -7.80 -12.14
C GLY A 88 9.31 -8.41 -12.07
N MET A 89 8.68 -8.50 -10.89
CA MET A 89 7.34 -9.09 -10.78
C MET A 89 6.26 -8.15 -11.32
N THR A 90 5.41 -8.66 -12.20
CA THR A 90 4.30 -7.92 -12.81
C THR A 90 3.02 -8.03 -11.97
N LEU A 91 2.20 -6.99 -11.98
CA LEU A 91 0.89 -7.01 -11.31
C LEU A 91 -0.05 -8.04 -11.95
N GLU A 92 0.03 -8.24 -13.27
CA GLU A 92 -0.74 -9.25 -13.99
C GLU A 92 -0.51 -10.66 -13.42
N LYS A 93 0.78 -11.06 -13.30
CA LYS A 93 1.14 -12.36 -12.73
C LYS A 93 0.62 -12.52 -11.31
N LEU A 94 0.76 -11.48 -10.48
CA LEU A 94 0.35 -11.52 -9.07
C LEU A 94 -1.17 -11.56 -8.91
N ASN A 95 -1.90 -10.79 -9.72
CA ASN A 95 -3.35 -10.79 -9.74
C ASN A 95 -3.92 -12.13 -10.22
N GLY A 96 -3.25 -12.80 -11.16
CA GLY A 96 -3.61 -14.16 -11.58
C GLY A 96 -3.44 -15.24 -10.50
N LEU A 97 -2.74 -14.94 -9.40
CA LEU A 97 -2.56 -15.85 -8.26
C LEU A 97 -3.62 -15.66 -7.16
N ILE A 98 -4.41 -14.58 -7.22
CA ILE A 98 -5.50 -14.36 -6.26
C ILE A 98 -6.61 -15.35 -6.61
N LYS A 99 -6.70 -16.44 -5.82
CA LYS A 99 -7.72 -17.47 -5.96
C LYS A 99 -9.03 -17.00 -5.40
#